data_AF-A0A9E6BBJ1-F1
#
_entry.id   AF-A0A9E6BBJ1-F1
#
_cell.length_a   1.000
_cell.length_b   1.000
_cell.length_c   1.000
_cell.angle_alpha   90.00
_cell.angle_beta   90.00
_cell.angle_gamma   90.00
#
_symmetry.space_group_name_H-M   'P 1'
#
loop_
_entity.id
_entity.type
_entity.pdbx_description
1 polymer ?
#
loop_
_entity_poly.entity_id
_entity_poly.type
_entity_poly.pdbx_seq_one_letter_code
_entity_poly.pdbx_strand_id
1 'polypeptide(L)'
;MRRLLFIVWALVTAMCLGSCGFVKQSEMTGLPLDSFVLEITVQGKGVYGVHIEYLIGGEPMGGRFMGYADNSEIRKGEVFHDEYLKGDFKEGSDISEMEIFVFAVTEDQSELSAGEKIPVKAALNTKQALILSGDPEQGFTAQLTDR
;
A
#
# COMPACT_ATOMS: atom_id res chain seq x y z
N MET A 1 -40.05 -23.73 44.94
CA MET A 1 -39.61 -23.95 43.54
C MET A 1 -39.68 -22.71 42.65
N ARG A 2 -40.62 -21.76 42.88
CA ARG A 2 -40.77 -20.54 42.07
C ARG A 2 -39.66 -19.48 42.23
N ARG A 3 -38.85 -19.55 43.30
CA ARG A 3 -37.76 -18.58 43.61
C ARG A 3 -36.39 -18.96 43.02
N LEU A 4 -36.19 -20.22 42.63
CA LEU A 4 -34.96 -20.70 41.99
C LEU A 4 -34.92 -20.39 40.48
N LEU A 5 -36.09 -20.25 39.84
CA LEU A 5 -36.21 -19.90 38.42
C LEU A 5 -35.75 -18.48 38.08
N PHE A 6 -35.81 -17.54 39.04
CA PHE A 6 -35.41 -16.15 38.80
C PHE A 6 -33.89 -15.93 38.80
N ILE A 7 -33.13 -16.80 39.50
CA ILE A 7 -31.67 -16.67 39.59
C ILE A 7 -31.00 -17.18 38.31
N VAL A 8 -31.57 -18.21 37.67
CA VAL A 8 -31.05 -18.75 36.40
C VAL A 8 -31.24 -17.77 35.25
N TRP A 9 -32.34 -17.00 35.24
CA TRP A 9 -32.59 -15.98 34.21
C TRP A 9 -31.68 -14.75 34.31
N ALA A 10 -31.20 -14.40 35.51
CA ALA A 10 -30.25 -13.31 35.70
C ALA A 10 -28.81 -13.70 35.30
N LEU A 11 -28.47 -14.99 35.33
CA LEU A 11 -27.12 -15.45 34.95
C LEU A 11 -26.93 -15.54 33.42
N VAL A 12 -28.01 -15.80 32.66
CA VAL A 12 -27.97 -15.93 31.20
C VAL A 12 -27.86 -14.56 30.50
N THR A 13 -28.38 -13.49 31.11
CA THR A 13 -28.30 -12.13 30.54
C THR A 13 -26.94 -11.46 30.74
N ALA A 14 -26.12 -11.90 31.70
CA ALA A 14 -24.78 -11.37 31.94
C ALA A 14 -23.72 -11.85 30.92
N MET A 15 -24.00 -12.90 30.14
CA MET A 15 -23.08 -13.42 29.12
C MET A 15 -23.22 -12.75 27.73
N CYS A 16 -24.20 -11.85 27.53
CA CYS A 16 -24.43 -11.21 26.24
C CYS A 16 -23.69 -9.87 26.05
N LEU A 17 -22.94 -9.37 27.04
CA LEU A 17 -22.30 -8.05 26.98
C LEU A 17 -20.79 -8.07 26.62
N GLY A 18 -20.22 -9.24 26.31
CA GLY A 18 -18.79 -9.37 25.95
C GLY A 18 -18.46 -9.31 24.45
N SER A 19 -19.45 -9.13 23.56
CA SER A 19 -19.26 -9.31 22.10
C SER A 19 -19.06 -8.02 21.30
N CYS A 20 -19.21 -6.84 21.90
CA CYS A 20 -19.04 -5.58 21.17
C CYS A 20 -17.67 -4.98 21.51
N GLY A 21 -16.64 -5.38 20.76
CA GLY A 21 -15.31 -4.79 20.93
C GLY A 21 -14.31 -5.08 19.83
N PHE A 22 -14.57 -6.01 18.91
CA PHE A 22 -13.76 -6.16 17.70
C PHE A 22 -14.40 -5.36 16.57
N VAL A 23 -14.29 -4.03 16.65
CA VAL A 23 -14.37 -3.20 15.45
C VAL A 23 -13.20 -3.63 14.58
N LYS A 24 -13.48 -4.22 13.41
CA LYS A 24 -12.45 -4.63 12.46
C LYS A 24 -11.62 -3.41 12.10
N GLN A 25 -10.35 -3.42 12.45
CA GLN A 25 -9.38 -2.34 12.23
C GLN A 25 -9.31 -1.88 10.75
N SER A 26 -9.71 -2.73 9.80
CA SER A 26 -9.80 -2.38 8.37
C SER A 26 -10.91 -1.37 8.06
N GLU A 27 -12.01 -1.30 8.83
CA GLU A 27 -13.07 -0.31 8.61
C GLU A 27 -12.66 1.10 9.07
N MET A 28 -11.69 1.20 9.99
CA MET A 28 -11.22 2.50 10.52
C MET A 28 -10.12 3.14 9.66
N THR A 29 -9.35 2.34 8.93
CA THR A 29 -8.20 2.81 8.12
C THR A 29 -8.45 2.74 6.61
N GLY A 30 -9.44 1.94 6.18
CA GLY A 30 -9.68 1.65 4.76
C GLY A 30 -8.57 0.80 4.13
N LEU A 31 -7.60 0.32 4.92
CA LEU A 31 -6.51 -0.53 4.46
C LEU A 31 -6.85 -2.00 4.68
N PRO A 32 -6.45 -2.90 3.76
CA PRO A 32 -6.48 -4.32 4.01
C PRO A 32 -5.64 -4.66 5.25
N LEU A 33 -6.07 -5.69 5.99
CA LEU A 33 -5.37 -6.10 7.20
C LEU A 33 -3.99 -6.66 6.83
N ASP A 34 -2.97 -6.30 7.60
CA ASP A 34 -1.59 -6.77 7.43
C ASP A 34 -0.96 -6.39 6.08
N SER A 35 -1.28 -5.19 5.56
CA SER A 35 -0.66 -4.67 4.34
C SER A 35 0.01 -3.31 4.51
N PHE A 36 1.04 -3.06 3.72
CA PHE A 36 1.58 -1.73 3.48
C PHE A 36 1.10 -1.27 2.10
N VAL A 37 0.62 -0.03 1.98
CA VAL A 37 0.15 0.52 0.71
C VAL A 37 1.00 1.70 0.28
N LEU A 38 1.52 1.64 -0.95
CA LEU A 38 2.16 2.76 -1.61
C LEU A 38 1.16 3.42 -2.57
N GLU A 39 0.78 4.66 -2.28
CA GLU A 39 -0.12 5.45 -3.11
C GLU A 39 0.66 6.30 -4.09
N ILE A 40 0.59 5.98 -5.38
CA ILE A 40 1.41 6.61 -6.41
C ILE A 40 0.53 7.58 -7.20
N THR A 41 0.79 8.88 -7.07
CA THR A 41 0.15 9.92 -7.87
C THR A 41 1.03 10.28 -9.07
N VAL A 42 0.52 10.11 -10.28
CA VAL A 42 1.22 10.54 -11.50
C VAL A 42 0.92 12.00 -11.78
N GLN A 43 1.93 12.85 -11.72
CA GLN A 43 1.86 14.29 -12.04
C GLN A 43 2.62 14.65 -13.33
N GLY A 44 3.36 13.70 -13.90
CA GLY A 44 4.09 13.84 -15.15
C GLY A 44 3.24 13.72 -16.41
N LYS A 45 3.91 13.79 -17.56
CA LYS A 45 3.35 13.52 -18.91
C LYS A 45 4.15 12.43 -19.60
N GLY A 46 3.58 11.80 -20.62
CA GLY A 46 4.24 10.74 -21.37
C GLY A 46 4.46 9.46 -20.55
N VAL A 47 3.66 9.26 -19.49
CA VAL A 47 3.74 8.08 -18.62
C VAL A 47 2.63 7.11 -19.04
N TYR A 48 3.01 5.92 -19.48
CA TYR A 48 2.12 4.84 -19.92
C TYR A 48 2.10 3.68 -18.91
N GLY A 49 3.06 3.66 -18.01
CA GLY A 49 3.11 2.75 -16.86
C GLY A 49 4.04 3.26 -15.78
N VAL A 50 3.94 2.67 -14.60
CA VAL A 50 4.88 2.83 -13.50
C VAL A 50 5.40 1.46 -13.14
N HIS A 51 6.71 1.27 -13.24
CA HIS A 51 7.40 0.07 -12.76
C HIS A 51 8.12 0.43 -11.45
N ILE A 52 7.96 -0.41 -10.43
CA ILE A 52 8.64 -0.30 -9.15
C ILE A 52 9.39 -1.59 -8.88
N GLU A 53 10.67 -1.48 -8.54
CA GLU A 53 11.43 -2.57 -7.92
C GLU A 53 11.63 -2.24 -6.44
N TYR A 54 11.57 -3.25 -5.56
CA TYR A 54 11.74 -3.03 -4.13
C TYR A 54 12.72 -4.01 -3.49
N LEU A 55 13.37 -3.52 -2.45
CA LEU A 55 14.40 -4.18 -1.68
C LEU A 55 14.07 -4.11 -0.20
N ILE A 56 14.57 -5.07 0.58
CA ILE A 56 14.55 -5.03 2.04
C ILE A 56 15.95 -5.36 2.55
N GLY A 57 16.52 -4.49 3.39
CA GLY A 57 17.89 -4.66 3.88
C GLY A 57 18.94 -4.70 2.76
N GLY A 58 18.64 -4.07 1.62
CA GLY A 58 19.48 -4.10 0.41
C GLY A 58 19.36 -5.36 -0.45
N GLU A 59 18.53 -6.34 -0.07
CA GLU A 59 18.25 -7.51 -0.91
C GLU A 59 17.06 -7.25 -1.86
N PRO A 60 17.16 -7.56 -3.16
CA PRO A 60 16.02 -7.51 -4.08
C PRO A 60 14.91 -8.48 -3.65
N MET A 61 13.68 -7.96 -3.58
CA MET A 61 12.51 -8.73 -3.16
C MET A 61 11.52 -8.96 -4.29
N GLY A 62 11.34 -7.98 -5.20
CA GLY A 62 10.51 -8.13 -6.38
C GLY A 62 10.21 -6.82 -7.09
N GLY A 63 9.26 -6.88 -8.03
CA GLY A 63 8.78 -5.72 -8.78
C GLY A 63 7.27 -5.69 -8.97
N ARG A 64 6.76 -4.53 -9.37
CA ARG A 64 5.33 -4.21 -9.56
C ARG A 64 5.18 -3.30 -10.76
N PHE A 65 4.25 -3.61 -11.65
CA PHE A 65 3.91 -2.78 -12.80
C PHE A 65 2.45 -2.32 -12.69
N MET A 66 2.23 -1.04 -12.90
CA MET A 66 0.89 -0.42 -12.91
C MET A 66 0.73 0.40 -14.20
N GLY A 67 -0.37 0.16 -14.91
CA GLY A 67 -0.71 0.89 -16.13
C GLY A 67 -2.14 0.58 -16.56
N TYR A 68 -2.65 1.34 -17.52
CA TYR A 68 -3.96 1.05 -18.08
C TYR A 68 -3.88 -0.18 -19.00
N ALA A 69 -4.92 -1.03 -18.94
CA ALA A 69 -4.97 -2.27 -19.73
C ALA A 69 -5.02 -2.03 -21.25
N ASP A 70 -5.42 -0.83 -21.68
CA ASP A 70 -5.42 -0.40 -23.08
C ASP A 70 -4.09 0.22 -23.52
N ASN A 71 -3.10 0.28 -22.63
CA ASN A 71 -1.82 0.94 -22.83
C ASN A 71 -1.95 2.42 -23.24
N SER A 72 -3.01 3.11 -22.78
CA SER A 72 -3.11 4.55 -22.96
C SER A 72 -2.26 5.31 -21.93
N GLU A 73 -1.93 6.57 -22.25
CA GLU A 73 -1.21 7.46 -21.32
C GLU A 73 -1.99 7.63 -20.02
N ILE A 74 -1.29 7.47 -18.90
CA ILE A 74 -1.80 7.70 -17.56
C ILE A 74 -2.13 9.17 -17.39
N ARG A 75 -3.36 9.45 -16.92
CA ARG A 75 -3.83 10.82 -16.73
C ARG A 75 -3.06 11.50 -15.61
N LYS A 76 -2.74 12.78 -15.81
CA LYS A 76 -2.21 13.61 -14.72
C LYS A 76 -3.22 13.68 -13.57
N GLY A 77 -2.73 13.41 -12.36
CA GLY A 77 -3.51 13.32 -11.14
C GLY A 77 -4.06 11.93 -10.85
N GLU A 78 -3.86 10.96 -11.74
CA GLU A 78 -4.26 9.58 -11.49
C GLU A 78 -3.48 9.00 -10.30
N VAL A 79 -4.18 8.20 -9.50
CA VAL A 79 -3.66 7.56 -8.30
C VAL A 79 -3.75 6.05 -8.43
N PHE A 80 -2.61 5.38 -8.28
CA PHE A 80 -2.52 3.93 -8.15
C PHE A 80 -2.27 3.54 -6.70
N HIS A 81 -2.77 2.38 -6.31
CA HIS A 81 -2.50 1.76 -5.01
C HIS A 81 -1.73 0.48 -5.26
N ASP A 82 -0.46 0.48 -4.86
CA ASP A 82 0.37 -0.71 -4.86
C ASP A 82 0.36 -1.32 -3.45
N GLU A 83 -0.15 -2.54 -3.35
CA GLU A 83 -0.38 -3.21 -2.08
C GLU A 83 0.67 -4.29 -1.85
N TYR A 84 1.31 -4.22 -0.69
CA TYR A 84 2.29 -5.17 -0.22
C TYR A 84 1.71 -5.91 0.99
N LEU A 85 1.36 -7.18 0.79
CA LEU A 85 0.82 -8.02 1.86
C LEU A 85 1.96 -8.54 2.73
N LYS A 86 1.69 -8.80 4.00
CA LYS A 86 2.65 -9.47 4.90
C LYS A 86 3.24 -10.75 4.30
N GLY A 87 2.44 -11.49 3.54
CA GLY A 87 2.86 -12.73 2.87
C GLY A 87 3.80 -12.53 1.68
N ASP A 88 3.96 -11.31 1.18
CA ASP A 88 4.89 -10.99 0.09
C ASP A 88 6.34 -10.90 0.59
N PHE A 89 6.53 -10.79 1.91
CA PHE A 89 7.85 -10.65 2.53
C PHE A 89 8.36 -12.00 3.05
N LYS A 90 9.68 -12.21 2.97
CA LYS A 90 10.31 -13.38 3.62
C LYS A 90 10.08 -13.31 5.13
N GLU A 91 9.84 -14.44 5.76
CA GLU A 91 9.71 -14.52 7.21
C GLU A 91 10.95 -13.93 7.90
N GLY A 92 10.72 -13.03 8.87
CA GLY A 92 11.79 -12.34 9.60
C GLY A 92 12.37 -11.10 8.91
N SER A 93 11.90 -10.72 7.72
CA SER A 93 12.30 -9.47 7.07
C SER A 93 11.87 -8.25 7.90
N ASP A 94 12.76 -7.27 8.05
CA ASP A 94 12.39 -5.97 8.61
C ASP A 94 11.90 -5.05 7.50
N ILE A 95 10.57 -4.98 7.33
CA ILE A 95 9.94 -4.14 6.30
C ILE A 95 10.25 -2.65 6.49
N SER A 96 10.70 -2.21 7.66
CA SER A 96 11.08 -0.81 7.87
C SER A 96 12.36 -0.41 7.15
N GLU A 97 13.13 -1.40 6.66
CA GLU A 97 14.30 -1.23 5.81
C GLU A 97 13.95 -1.25 4.30
N MET A 98 12.67 -1.09 3.94
CA MET A 98 12.24 -1.11 2.55
C MET A 98 12.81 0.07 1.76
N GLU A 99 13.38 -0.23 0.59
CA GLU A 99 13.82 0.75 -0.41
C GLU A 99 13.16 0.45 -1.75
N ILE A 100 12.85 1.49 -2.53
CA ILE A 100 12.24 1.33 -3.86
C ILE A 100 13.04 2.04 -4.95
N PHE A 101 13.06 1.47 -6.15
CA PHE A 101 13.39 2.13 -7.41
C PHE A 101 12.11 2.36 -8.19
N VAL A 102 11.95 3.56 -8.74
CA VAL A 102 10.76 3.92 -9.51
C VAL A 102 11.17 4.24 -10.94
N PHE A 103 10.43 3.69 -11.89
CA PHE A 103 10.62 3.90 -13.32
C PHE A 103 9.30 4.35 -13.93
N ALA A 104 9.35 5.41 -14.74
CA ALA A 104 8.27 5.77 -15.63
C ALA A 104 8.41 4.95 -16.92
N VAL A 105 7.33 4.29 -17.34
CA VAL A 105 7.30 3.54 -18.60
C VAL A 105 6.67 4.42 -19.67
N THR A 106 7.37 4.59 -20.80
CA THR A 106 6.93 5.44 -21.93
C THR A 106 6.12 4.66 -22.97
N GLU A 107 5.59 5.35 -23.98
CA GLU A 107 4.74 4.76 -25.03
C GLU A 107 5.41 3.57 -25.74
N ASP A 108 6.71 3.68 -25.98
CA ASP A 108 7.55 2.65 -26.62
C ASP A 108 7.98 1.52 -25.66
N GLN A 109 7.41 1.47 -24.45
CA GLN A 109 7.75 0.53 -23.37
C GLN A 109 9.17 0.67 -22.83
N SER A 110 9.85 1.80 -23.10
CA SER A 110 11.12 2.10 -22.46
C SER A 110 10.90 2.47 -20.98
N GLU A 111 11.81 2.02 -20.12
CA GLU A 111 11.79 2.37 -18.69
C GLU A 111 12.79 3.49 -18.43
N LEU A 112 12.29 4.61 -17.93
CA LEU A 112 13.08 5.77 -17.55
C LEU A 112 13.10 5.90 -16.02
N SER A 113 14.29 5.77 -15.44
CA SER A 113 14.48 5.90 -14.00
C SER A 113 14.02 7.28 -13.50
N ALA A 114 13.24 7.28 -12.43
CA ALA A 114 12.71 8.48 -11.79
C ALA A 114 13.58 8.96 -10.61
N GLY A 115 14.90 8.77 -10.71
CA GLY A 115 15.88 9.19 -9.72
C GLY A 115 16.58 8.03 -9.01
N GLU A 116 17.19 8.33 -7.86
CA GLU A 116 17.87 7.34 -7.03
C GLU A 116 16.87 6.48 -6.23
N LYS A 117 17.38 5.45 -5.55
CA LYS A 117 16.60 4.65 -4.61
C LYS A 117 15.98 5.50 -3.52
N ILE A 118 14.74 5.19 -3.15
CA ILE A 118 13.97 5.93 -2.17
C ILE A 118 13.71 5.04 -0.94
N PRO A 119 14.20 5.43 0.25
CA PRO A 119 13.86 4.72 1.47
C PRO A 119 12.39 4.98 1.85
N VAL A 120 11.64 3.91 2.09
CA VAL A 120 10.22 3.97 2.42
C VAL A 120 10.03 3.60 3.89
N LYS A 121 9.28 4.43 4.64
CA LYS A 121 8.93 4.13 6.03
C LYS A 121 7.80 3.10 6.11
N ALA A 122 8.01 1.94 5.52
CA ALA A 122 6.98 0.92 5.42
C ALA A 122 6.73 0.25 6.79
N ALA A 123 5.45 0.11 7.12
CA ALA A 123 4.97 -0.64 8.28
C ALA A 123 3.62 -1.28 7.94
N LEU A 124 3.31 -2.41 8.57
CA LEU A 124 2.01 -3.07 8.36
C LEU A 124 0.87 -2.16 8.81
N ASN A 125 -0.21 -2.19 8.04
CA ASN A 125 -1.40 -1.35 8.18
C ASN A 125 -1.09 0.15 8.06
N THR A 126 -0.10 0.52 7.25
CA THR A 126 0.22 1.93 6.94
C THR A 126 0.17 2.21 5.45
N LYS A 127 0.07 3.49 5.12
CA LYS A 127 0.10 4.01 3.76
C LYS A 127 1.17 5.07 3.64
N GLN A 128 1.92 5.06 2.55
CA GLN A 128 2.82 6.16 2.18
C GLN A 128 2.45 6.66 0.78
N ALA A 129 2.43 7.97 0.59
CA ALA A 129 2.20 8.57 -0.73
C ALA A 129 3.51 8.87 -1.44
N LEU A 130 3.51 8.66 -2.76
CA LEU A 130 4.60 8.95 -3.69
C LEU A 130 4.05 9.77 -4.87
N ILE A 131 4.79 10.79 -5.28
CA ILE A 131 4.47 11.59 -6.46
C ILE A 131 5.52 11.31 -7.53
N LEU A 132 5.08 10.85 -8.70
CA LEU A 132 5.89 10.72 -9.91
C LEU A 132 5.65 11.94 -10.81
N SER A 133 6.68 12.75 -11.04
CA SER A 133 6.62 13.98 -11.85
C SER A 133 7.67 13.97 -12.96
N GLY A 134 7.52 14.84 -13.96
CA GLY A 134 8.45 14.98 -15.08
C GLY A 134 7.85 14.58 -16.42
N ASP A 135 8.72 14.41 -17.41
CA ASP A 135 8.37 13.99 -18.77
C ASP A 135 9.58 13.32 -19.45
N PRO A 136 9.39 12.66 -20.62
CA PRO A 136 10.49 11.94 -21.28
C PRO A 136 11.64 12.84 -21.77
N GLU A 137 11.40 14.14 -21.98
CA GLU A 137 12.42 15.08 -22.50
C GLU A 137 13.30 15.63 -21.37
N GLN A 138 12.72 15.90 -20.20
CA GLN A 138 13.39 16.49 -19.04
C GLN A 138 13.83 15.46 -17.99
N GLY A 139 13.32 14.23 -18.10
CA GLY A 139 13.50 13.17 -17.11
C GLY A 139 12.39 13.17 -16.06
N PHE A 140 12.31 12.06 -15.33
CA PHE A 140 11.33 11.84 -14.28
C PHE A 140 11.96 11.94 -12.89
N THR A 141 11.13 12.28 -11.90
CA THR A 141 11.49 12.30 -10.48
C THR A 141 10.37 11.69 -9.65
N ALA A 142 10.72 10.85 -8.69
CA ALA A 142 9.81 10.28 -7.70
C ALA A 142 10.14 10.80 -6.29
N GLN A 143 9.13 11.20 -5.53
CA GLN A 143 9.31 11.74 -4.17
C GLN A 143 8.19 11.27 -3.23
N LEU A 144 8.55 10.88 -2.01
CA LEU A 144 7.57 10.60 -0.96
C LEU A 144 6.95 11.90 -0.44
N THR A 145 5.69 11.82 -0.03
CA THR A 145 4.97 12.93 0.58
C THR A 145 4.22 12.48 1.83
N ASP A 146 4.21 13.35 2.84
CA ASP A 146 3.42 13.21 4.05
C ASP A 146 2.01 13.77 3.77
N ARG A 147 1.15 12.97 3.16
CA ARG A 147 -0.26 13.32 2.97
C ARG A 147 -1.15 12.73 4.06
#